data_AF-A0A5B0E0D3-F1
#
_entry.id   AF-A0A5B0E0D3-F1
#
_cell.length_a   1.000
_cell.length_b   1.000
_cell.length_c   1.000
_cell.angle_alpha   90.00
_cell.angle_beta   90.00
_cell.angle_gamma   90.00
#
_symmetry.space_group_name_H-M   'P 1'
#
loop_
_entity.id
_entity.type
_entity.pdbx_description
1 polymer ?
#
loop_
_entity_poly.entity_id
_entity_poly.type
_entity_poly.pdbx_seq_one_letter_code
_entity_poly.pdbx_strand_id
1 'polypeptide(L)'
;MATDAFAQGKLAFEHNLPMSSCEYPVGSSLRADWMSGWTEANNLARRTVSDTDPHPGMMGDGTEEQNLNQKGNPDARITESEVREAFGKK
;
A
#
# COMPACT_ATOMS: atom_id res chain seq x y z
N MET A 1 30.86 7.72 3.49
CA MET A 1 30.13 7.25 2.30
C MET A 1 28.79 7.95 2.33
N ALA A 2 28.42 8.66 1.26
CA ALA A 2 27.11 9.29 1.17
C ALA A 2 26.08 8.15 1.06
N THR A 3 25.30 7.94 2.11
CA THR A 3 24.22 6.97 2.09
C THR A 3 23.18 7.49 1.11
N ASP A 4 22.98 6.79 -0.01
CA ASP A 4 21.98 7.17 -1.01
C ASP A 4 20.60 7.33 -0.36
N ALA A 5 19.76 8.23 -0.88
CA ALA A 5 18.46 8.54 -0.29
C ALA A 5 17.60 7.28 -0.08
N PHE A 6 17.68 6.32 -1.01
CA PHE A 6 17.06 5.00 -0.89
C PHE A 6 17.56 4.19 0.32
N ALA A 7 18.87 4.11 0.51
CA ALA A 7 19.46 3.41 1.66
C ALA A 7 19.13 4.12 2.98
N GLN A 8 19.05 5.45 2.97
CA GLN A 8 18.58 6.24 4.11
C GLN A 8 17.11 5.96 4.43
N GLY A 9 16.27 5.70 3.43
CA GLY A 9 14.88 5.28 3.61
C GLY A 9 14.75 3.93 4.31
N LYS A 10 15.56 2.95 3.90
CA LYS A 10 15.62 1.62 4.55
C LYS A 10 16.07 1.73 6.02
N LEU A 11 17.14 2.47 6.27
CA LEU A 11 17.63 2.72 7.63
C LEU A 11 16.58 3.41 8.50
N ALA A 12 15.82 4.36 7.94
CA ALA A 12 14.76 5.03 8.69
C ALA A 12 13.69 4.04 9.19
N PHE A 13 13.32 3.04 8.40
CA PHE A 13 12.42 1.98 8.84
C PHE A 13 13.04 1.13 9.97
N GLU A 14 14.31 0.73 9.84
CA GLU A 14 15.03 -0.03 10.88
C GLU A 14 15.10 0.74 12.21
N HIS A 15 15.19 2.08 12.14
CA HIS A 15 15.18 2.96 13.30
C HIS A 15 13.78 3.36 13.79
N ASN A 16 12.71 2.71 13.30
CA ASN A 16 11.30 3.00 13.65
C ASN A 16 10.86 4.45 13.35
N LEU A 17 11.47 5.09 12.34
CA LEU A 17 11.03 6.41 11.89
C LEU A 17 9.85 6.26 10.90
N PRO A 18 8.79 7.06 11.05
CA PRO A 18 7.68 7.04 10.12
C PRO A 18 8.08 7.64 8.76
N MET A 19 7.38 7.24 7.70
CA MET A 19 7.63 7.73 6.34
C MET A 19 7.49 9.27 6.21
N SER A 20 6.74 9.91 7.12
CA SER A 20 6.64 11.37 7.23
C SER A 20 7.92 12.07 7.67
N SER A 21 8.88 11.36 8.27
CA SER A 21 10.18 11.89 8.72
C SER A 21 11.18 12.12 7.58
N CYS A 22 10.77 11.94 6.33
CA CYS A 22 11.62 12.27 5.18
C CYS A 22 11.87 13.79 5.11
N GLU A 23 13.13 14.19 5.31
CA GLU A 23 13.58 15.59 5.26
C GLU A 23 13.73 16.15 3.83
N TYR A 24 13.71 15.28 2.81
CA TYR A 24 13.84 15.72 1.42
C TYR A 24 12.61 16.51 0.95
N PRO A 25 12.80 17.59 0.16
CA PRO A 25 11.71 18.44 -0.29
C PRO A 25 10.71 17.67 -1.16
N VAL A 26 9.44 18.04 -1.04
CA VAL A 26 8.35 17.45 -1.81
C VAL A 26 8.59 17.69 -3.31
N GLY A 27 8.47 16.64 -4.12
CA GLY A 27 8.74 16.68 -5.57
C GLY A 27 10.21 16.45 -5.96
N SER A 28 11.13 16.29 -4.99
CA SER A 28 12.50 15.87 -5.32
C SER A 28 12.58 14.36 -5.58
N SER A 29 13.44 13.98 -6.53
CA SER A 29 13.77 12.56 -6.79
C SER A 29 14.33 11.87 -5.54
N LEU A 30 15.13 12.58 -4.75
CA LEU A 30 15.67 12.07 -3.48
C LEU A 30 14.57 11.68 -2.48
N ARG A 31 13.47 12.44 -2.41
CA ARG A 31 12.31 12.05 -1.59
C ARG A 31 11.65 10.78 -2.12
N ALA A 32 11.49 10.68 -3.44
CA ALA A 32 10.91 9.50 -4.07
C ALA A 32 11.77 8.25 -3.81
N ASP A 33 13.10 8.38 -3.95
CA ASP A 33 14.05 7.31 -3.67
C ASP A 33 14.02 6.90 -2.19
N TRP A 34 13.98 7.88 -1.27
CA TRP A 34 13.87 7.61 0.16
C TRP A 34 12.57 6.90 0.53
N MET A 35 11.43 7.36 0.00
CA MET A 35 10.13 6.72 0.27
C MET A 35 10.08 5.31 -0.31
N SER A 36 10.70 5.08 -1.46
CA SER A 36 10.82 3.76 -2.09
C SER A 36 11.64 2.81 -1.22
N GLY A 37 12.77 3.27 -0.68
CA GLY A 37 13.59 2.49 0.25
C GLY A 37 12.85 2.14 1.54
N TRP A 38 12.17 3.10 2.16
CA TRP A 38 11.38 2.85 3.37
C TRP A 38 10.25 1.83 3.12
N THR A 39 9.56 1.97 1.97
CA THR A 39 8.47 1.07 1.58
C THR A 39 8.96 -0.35 1.31
N GLU A 40 10.11 -0.51 0.66
CA GLU A 40 10.73 -1.82 0.44
C GLU A 40 11.04 -2.51 1.77
N ALA A 41 11.65 -1.80 2.72
CA ALA A 41 11.97 -2.36 4.04
C ALA A 41 10.70 -2.77 4.81
N ASN A 42 9.66 -1.94 4.79
CA ASN A 42 8.37 -2.26 5.40
C ASN A 42 7.69 -3.49 4.76
N ASN A 43 7.69 -3.57 3.42
CA ASN A 43 7.12 -4.70 2.71
C ASN A 43 7.89 -6.00 2.97
N LEU A 44 9.22 -5.94 3.03
CA LEU A 44 10.05 -7.08 3.39
C LEU A 44 9.77 -7.55 4.82
N ALA A 45 9.68 -6.63 5.77
CA ALA A 45 9.33 -6.94 7.16
C ALA A 45 7.96 -7.62 7.24
N ARG A 46 6.93 -7.07 6.59
CA ARG A 46 5.59 -7.68 6.51
C ARG A 46 5.61 -9.07 5.89
N ARG A 47 6.42 -9.28 4.85
CA ARG A 47 6.56 -10.58 4.17
C ARG A 47 7.18 -11.65 5.07
N THR A 48 8.12 -11.27 5.94
CA THR A 48 8.70 -12.22 6.90
C THR A 48 7.72 -12.64 7.99
N VAL A 49 6.73 -11.81 8.34
CA VAL A 49 5.68 -12.18 9.30
C VAL A 49 4.58 -13.02 8.65
N SER A 50 4.31 -12.80 7.35
CA SER A 50 3.26 -13.53 6.62
C SER A 50 3.58 -15.00 6.31
N ASP A 51 4.81 -15.46 6.53
CA ASP A 51 5.16 -16.88 6.37
C ASP A 51 4.69 -17.75 7.56
N THR A 52 4.35 -17.13 8.71
CA THR A 52 3.98 -17.85 9.92
C THR A 52 2.51 -17.73 10.33
N ASP A 53 1.69 -16.93 9.64
CA ASP A 53 0.25 -16.86 9.89
C ASP A 53 -0.48 -16.27 8.66
N PRO A 54 -1.44 -17.00 8.04
CA PRO A 54 -2.22 -16.47 6.94
C PRO A 54 -3.24 -15.47 7.50
N HIS A 55 -2.79 -14.25 7.77
CA HIS A 55 -3.60 -13.21 8.39
C HIS A 55 -4.88 -12.94 7.56
N PRO A 56 -6.07 -13.32 8.05
CA PRO A 56 -7.33 -13.13 7.33
C PRO A 56 -7.76 -11.68 7.55
N GLY A 57 -7.15 -10.73 6.83
CA GLY A 57 -7.56 -9.32 6.97
C GLY A 57 -6.60 -8.24 6.50
N MET A 58 -5.49 -8.54 5.80
CA MET A 58 -4.67 -7.46 5.25
C MET A 58 -5.33 -6.88 3.99
N MET A 59 -5.99 -5.73 4.16
CA MET A 59 -6.28 -4.80 3.07
C MET A 59 -4.98 -4.55 2.29
N GLY A 60 -5.01 -4.78 0.97
CA GLY A 60 -3.90 -4.53 0.07
C GLY A 60 -3.37 -3.10 0.22
N ASP A 61 -2.10 -2.89 -0.14
CA ASP A 61 -1.34 -1.65 0.03
C ASP A 61 -1.92 -0.40 -0.67
N GLY A 62 -3.05 -0.52 -1.35
CA GLY A 62 -3.75 0.58 -2.02
C GLY A 62 -2.98 1.19 -3.20
N THR A 63 -1.75 0.74 -3.44
CA THR A 63 -0.90 1.17 -4.57
C THR A 63 -0.79 0.10 -5.66
N GLU A 64 -1.17 -1.14 -5.36
CA GLU A 64 -1.59 -2.11 -6.37
C GLU A 64 -2.98 -1.72 -6.90
N GLU A 65 -2.97 -0.79 -7.86
CA GLU A 65 -4.00 -0.61 -8.87
C GLU A 65 -4.56 -2.00 -9.26
N GLN A 66 -5.88 -2.17 -9.24
CA GLN A 66 -6.57 -3.45 -9.44
C GLN A 66 -6.39 -4.04 -10.85
N ASN A 67 -5.16 -4.25 -11.30
CA ASN A 67 -4.78 -4.98 -12.50
C ASN A 67 -4.75 -6.49 -12.21
N LEU A 68 -5.80 -6.99 -11.54
CA LEU A 68 -5.93 -8.42 -11.26
C LEU A 68 -6.18 -9.25 -12.52
N ASN A 69 -6.37 -8.63 -13.70
CA ASN A 69 -6.87 -9.28 -14.93
C ASN A 69 -8.10 -10.18 -14.69
N GLN A 70 -8.74 -10.03 -13.53
CA GLN A 70 -9.91 -10.76 -13.14
C GLN A 70 -11.06 -10.04 -13.79
N LYS A 71 -11.63 -10.69 -14.79
CA LYS A 71 -12.86 -10.26 -15.43
C LYS A 71 -13.94 -10.23 -14.34
N GLY A 72 -14.18 -9.06 -13.76
CA GLY A 72 -15.22 -8.90 -12.75
C GLY A 72 -16.53 -9.47 -13.30
N ASN A 73 -17.21 -10.29 -12.52
CA ASN A 73 -18.41 -10.97 -12.98
C ASN A 73 -19.55 -9.94 -13.12
N PRO A 74 -19.95 -9.56 -14.34
CA PRO A 74 -20.99 -8.53 -14.52
C PRO A 74 -22.36 -9.03 -14.03
N ASP A 75 -22.60 -10.34 -13.98
CA ASP A 75 -23.83 -10.94 -13.45
C ASP A 75 -23.91 -10.90 -11.92
N ALA A 76 -22.78 -10.68 -11.22
CA ALA A 76 -22.77 -10.46 -9.78
C ALA A 76 -23.03 -8.99 -9.39
N ARG A 77 -23.34 -8.12 -10.37
CA ARG A 77 -23.74 -6.75 -10.10
C ARG A 77 -25.16 -6.74 -9.54
N ILE A 78 -25.36 -5.94 -8.50
CA ILE A 78 -26.69 -5.68 -7.95
C ILE A 78 -27.62 -5.15 -9.05
N THR A 79 -28.85 -5.64 -9.05
CA THR A 79 -29.87 -5.21 -10.02
C THR A 79 -30.46 -3.84 -9.64
N GLU A 80 -31.06 -3.14 -10.61
CA GLU A 80 -31.72 -1.84 -10.34
C GLU A 80 -32.83 -1.98 -9.27
N SER A 81 -33.51 -3.13 -9.25
CA SER A 81 -34.54 -3.45 -8.26
C SER A 81 -33.96 -3.52 -6.85
N GLU A 82 -32.80 -4.16 -6.66
CA GLU A 82 -32.12 -4.24 -5.36
C GLU A 82 -31.62 -2.87 -4.89
N VAL A 83 -31.11 -2.05 -5.81
CA VAL A 83 -30.73 -0.66 -5.50
C VAL A 83 -31.94 0.14 -5.04
N ARG A 84 -33.08 -0.01 -5.73
CA ARG A 84 -34.31 0.70 -5.38
C ARG A 84 -34.91 0.20 -4.07
N GLU A 85 -34.79 -1.08 -3.76
CA GLU A 85 -35.24 -1.63 -2.47
C GLU A 85 -34.38 -1.11 -1.31
N ALA A 86 -33.05 -1.11 -1.47
CA ALA A 86 -32.11 -0.69 -0.44
C ALA A 86 -32.13 0.82 -0.16
N PHE A 87 -32.32 1.65 -1.20
CA PHE A 87 -32.18 3.11 -1.12
C PHE A 87 -33.45 3.89 -1.46
N GLY A 88 -34.54 3.22 -1.87
CA GLY A 88 -35.77 3.86 -2.36
C GLY A 88 -36.76 4.28 -1.28
N LYS A 89 -36.45 4.12 0.02
CA LYS A 89 -37.27 4.66 1.10
C LYS A 89 -36.73 6.00 1.57
N LYS A 90 -37.54 7.03 1.32
CA LYS A 90 -37.46 8.36 1.93
C LYS A 90 -38.59 8.48 2.94
#